data_AF-A0AAV8U9C0-F1
#
_entry.id   AF-A0AAV8U9C0-F1
#
_cell.length_a   1.000
_cell.length_b   1.000
_cell.length_c   1.000
_cell.angle_alpha   90.00
_cell.angle_beta   90.00
_cell.angle_gamma   90.00
#
_symmetry.space_group_name_H-M   'P 1'
#
loop_
_entity.id
_entity.type
_entity.pdbx_description
1 polymer ?
#
loop_
_entity_poly.entity_id
_entity_poly.type
_entity_poly.pdbx_seq_one_letter_code
_entity_poly.pdbx_strand_id
1 'polypeptide(L)'
;MYRQNKRYCSLYYYCLGLSSGETCLRMSNRVSEKRLLSQVKRPVNSRFCNVSSYTTELLEIRADDPKLHVLLIPGNPGVIAFYKDFLESLYEMLGGIASITAISHISHTKKDWESGKLFSLQEQIDHKVNFIKDQLSNSEVPVVLVGHSIGAYMAIETLRRCQEKVNYCIALYPFLMLNPESLWQSIIEKISASMILSMLISYTVALLGLLPRSVLRQVILTLNTRPLSDTAIEAACSQLVKYHILRNVLFLAMTEFKELSETPDWSFMRENQDKITFLFGHDDHWGPLKMFEEISKRVPGISLSIEREGHTHNFSCTEAGSVWVAQHVASLIRRNLQSSSQ
;
A
#
# COMPACT_ATOMS: atom_id res chain seq x y z
N MET A 1 37.71 11.36 -12.31
CA MET A 1 37.21 9.96 -12.44
C MET A 1 36.89 9.41 -11.06
N TYR A 2 35.68 9.63 -10.54
CA TYR A 2 35.21 8.94 -9.34
C TYR A 2 34.25 7.83 -9.80
N ARG A 3 34.70 6.57 -9.71
CA ARG A 3 33.85 5.39 -9.91
C ARG A 3 32.86 5.30 -8.75
N GLN A 4 31.62 5.72 -8.97
CA GLN A 4 30.49 5.24 -8.17
C GLN A 4 30.19 3.80 -8.59
N ASN A 5 30.60 2.85 -7.76
CA ASN A 5 30.18 1.46 -7.85
C ASN A 5 29.67 1.03 -6.47
N LYS A 6 28.36 1.17 -6.26
CA LYS A 6 27.61 0.32 -5.32
C LYS A 6 26.46 -0.31 -6.09
N ARG A 7 26.81 -1.28 -6.94
CA ARG A 7 25.87 -2.24 -7.53
C ARG A 7 25.86 -3.49 -6.64
N TYR A 8 24.91 -3.57 -5.72
CA TYR A 8 24.49 -4.83 -5.14
C TYR A 8 22.96 -4.81 -5.08
N CYS A 9 22.35 -5.22 -6.19
CA CYS A 9 20.89 -5.30 -6.36
C CYS A 9 20.41 -6.65 -5.85
N SER A 10 19.79 -6.66 -4.66
CA SER A 10 18.94 -7.77 -4.22
C SER A 10 17.50 -7.48 -4.61
N LEU A 11 16.75 -8.48 -5.06
CA LEU A 11 15.31 -8.34 -5.34
C LEU A 11 14.49 -7.92 -4.11
N TYR A 12 15.11 -7.98 -2.93
CA TYR A 12 14.63 -7.41 -1.68
C TYR A 12 14.32 -5.90 -1.77
N TYR A 13 15.04 -5.15 -2.62
CA TYR A 13 14.80 -3.71 -2.85
C TYR A 13 13.44 -3.44 -3.49
N TYR A 14 12.96 -4.37 -4.32
CA TYR A 14 11.70 -4.24 -5.04
C TYR A 14 10.49 -4.35 -4.10
N CYS A 15 10.46 -5.37 -3.24
CA CYS A 15 9.37 -5.53 -2.27
C CYS A 15 9.31 -4.42 -1.21
N LEU A 16 10.39 -3.64 -1.05
CA LEU A 16 10.45 -2.50 -0.14
C LEU A 16 10.30 -1.14 -0.84
N GLY A 17 10.04 -1.09 -2.14
CA GLY A 17 9.77 0.16 -2.87
C GLY A 17 10.92 1.18 -2.81
N LEU A 18 12.17 0.72 -2.80
CA LEU A 18 13.33 1.59 -2.63
C LEU A 18 13.77 2.20 -3.97
N SER A 19 13.52 3.50 -4.15
CA SER A 19 14.18 4.33 -5.14
C SER A 19 15.63 4.61 -4.70
N SER A 20 16.58 4.55 -5.64
CA SER A 20 17.94 5.06 -5.43
C SER A 20 17.93 6.59 -5.44
N GLY A 21 17.65 7.21 -4.30
CA GLY A 21 17.66 8.66 -4.10
C GLY A 21 18.78 9.13 -3.17
N GLU A 22 19.42 10.22 -3.57
CA GLU A 22 20.63 10.83 -3.02
C GLU A 22 20.56 11.24 -1.54
N THR A 23 21.76 11.43 -0.97
CA THR A 23 22.04 11.92 0.38
C THR A 23 21.29 13.23 0.69
N CYS A 24 20.21 13.18 1.47
CA CYS A 24 19.61 14.38 2.04
C CYS A 24 20.33 14.73 3.36
N LEU A 25 20.86 15.96 3.43
CA LEU A 25 21.55 16.51 4.60
C LEU A 25 20.61 16.55 5.82
N ARG A 26 21.13 16.12 6.98
CA ARG A 26 20.48 16.19 8.29
C ARG A 26 19.92 17.60 8.53
N MET A 27 18.60 17.74 8.58
CA MET A 27 17.95 18.85 9.26
C MET A 27 17.45 18.39 10.63
N SER A 28 17.93 19.09 11.65
CA SER A 28 17.58 18.90 13.06
C SER A 28 16.14 19.33 13.31
N ASN A 29 15.24 18.38 13.58
CA ASN A 29 13.89 18.67 14.03
C ASN A 29 13.86 18.92 15.55
N ARG A 30 13.58 20.15 15.95
CA ARG A 30 12.90 20.42 17.23
C ARG A 30 11.39 20.36 16.96
N VAL A 31 10.80 19.19 17.11
CA VAL A 31 9.34 19.07 17.22
C VAL A 31 8.97 19.57 18.61
N SER A 32 8.07 20.55 18.66
CA SER A 32 7.51 21.06 19.90
C SER A 32 6.60 19.99 20.50
N GLU A 33 7.05 19.43 21.62
CA GLU A 33 6.19 18.70 22.55
C GLU A 33 5.03 19.61 22.97
N LYS A 34 3.80 19.30 22.53
CA LYS A 34 2.60 19.66 23.28
C LYS A 34 1.40 18.77 22.91
N ARG A 35 1.00 17.98 23.92
CA ARG A 35 -0.27 17.25 24.13
C ARG A 35 -0.56 16.05 23.23
N LEU A 36 0.12 14.95 23.51
CA LEU A 36 -0.48 13.62 23.41
C LEU A 36 -1.27 13.37 24.70
N LEU A 37 -2.59 13.48 24.63
CA LEU A 37 -3.45 12.85 25.64
C LEU A 37 -3.25 11.34 25.52
N SER A 38 -2.89 10.72 26.63
CA SER A 38 -2.63 9.29 26.79
C SER A 38 -3.89 8.45 26.61
N GLN A 39 -4.41 8.37 25.37
CA GLN A 39 -5.36 7.32 25.02
C GLN A 39 -4.58 6.03 24.85
N VAL A 40 -5.02 4.98 25.54
CA VAL A 40 -4.45 3.63 25.44
C VAL A 40 -4.44 3.25 23.96
N LYS A 41 -3.25 3.00 23.39
CA LYS A 41 -3.12 2.50 22.02
C LYS A 41 -3.95 1.22 21.89
N ARG A 42 -4.97 1.21 21.03
CA ARG A 42 -5.75 -0.01 20.75
C ARG A 42 -4.93 -0.82 19.74
N PRO A 43 -4.34 -1.96 20.15
CA PRO A 43 -3.47 -2.73 19.26
C PRO A 43 -4.29 -3.28 18.09
N VAL A 44 -3.64 -3.39 16.93
CA VAL A 44 -4.26 -4.08 15.80
C VAL A 44 -4.43 -5.56 16.10
N ASN A 45 -5.59 -6.12 15.75
CA ASN A 45 -5.85 -7.55 15.87
C ASN A 45 -5.71 -8.23 14.52
N SER A 46 -5.00 -9.37 14.48
CA SER A 46 -4.94 -10.22 13.28
C SER A 46 -6.10 -11.21 13.29
N ARG A 47 -6.75 -11.38 12.14
CA ARG A 47 -7.83 -12.34 11.93
C ARG A 47 -7.71 -12.96 10.54
N PHE A 48 -8.10 -14.23 10.43
CA PHE A 48 -8.31 -14.87 9.12
C PHE A 48 -9.81 -14.98 8.82
N CYS A 49 -10.18 -14.81 7.56
CA CYS A 49 -11.51 -15.08 7.06
C CYS A 49 -11.44 -15.72 5.67
N ASN A 50 -12.56 -16.25 5.20
CA ASN A 50 -12.68 -16.71 3.82
C ASN A 50 -13.44 -15.67 2.99
N VAL A 51 -12.87 -15.30 1.84
CA VAL A 51 -13.52 -14.43 0.85
C VAL A 51 -13.50 -15.16 -0.48
N SER A 52 -14.69 -15.47 -1.02
CA SER A 52 -14.80 -16.25 -2.26
C SER A 52 -13.99 -17.56 -2.26
N SER A 53 -13.97 -18.27 -1.12
CA SER A 53 -13.22 -19.51 -0.87
C SER A 53 -11.70 -19.37 -0.69
N TYR A 54 -11.15 -18.16 -0.68
CA TYR A 54 -9.72 -17.93 -0.42
C TYR A 54 -9.49 -17.50 1.02
N THR A 55 -8.42 -18.02 1.63
CA THR A 55 -8.05 -17.63 3.00
C THR A 55 -7.35 -16.28 3.01
N THR A 56 -7.96 -15.32 3.68
CA THR A 56 -7.57 -13.91 3.69
C THR A 56 -7.16 -13.48 5.09
N GLU A 57 -5.99 -12.86 5.20
CA GLU A 57 -5.51 -12.26 6.46
C GLU A 57 -6.00 -10.82 6.53
N LEU A 58 -6.46 -10.43 7.72
CA LEU A 58 -6.92 -9.09 8.04
C LEU A 58 -6.18 -8.55 9.25
N LEU A 59 -5.93 -7.25 9.25
CA LEU A 59 -5.55 -6.47 10.42
C LEU A 59 -6.69 -5.51 10.74
N GLU A 60 -7.31 -5.67 11.92
CA GLU A 60 -8.54 -4.97 12.29
C GLU A 60 -8.38 -4.19 13.61
N ILE A 61 -8.90 -2.97 13.64
CA ILE A 61 -9.19 -2.21 14.86
C ILE A 61 -10.67 -1.86 14.82
N ARG A 62 -11.46 -2.43 15.73
CA ARG A 62 -12.90 -2.17 15.83
C ARG A 62 -13.14 -0.97 16.73
N ALA A 63 -13.92 -0.01 16.25
CA ALA A 63 -14.52 1.01 17.08
C ALA A 63 -15.80 0.46 17.73
N ASP A 64 -16.17 1.00 18.89
CA ASP A 64 -17.35 0.53 19.63
C ASP A 64 -18.65 1.07 19.02
N ASP A 65 -18.62 2.32 18.53
CA ASP A 65 -19.73 2.98 17.80
C ASP A 65 -19.17 3.71 16.55
N PRO A 66 -18.81 2.98 15.48
CA PRO A 66 -18.23 3.58 14.29
C PRO A 66 -19.26 4.42 13.52
N LYS A 67 -18.83 5.55 12.96
CA LYS A 67 -19.58 6.32 11.96
C LYS A 67 -19.27 5.90 10.53
N LEU A 68 -18.14 5.23 10.32
CA LEU A 68 -17.66 4.74 9.04
C LEU A 68 -16.72 3.54 9.23
N HIS A 69 -16.45 2.84 8.14
CA HIS A 69 -15.45 1.79 8.08
C HIS A 69 -14.34 2.17 7.10
N VAL A 70 -13.08 2.18 7.54
CA VAL A 70 -11.92 2.38 6.67
C VAL A 70 -11.40 1.02 6.21
N LEU A 71 -11.38 0.79 4.91
CA LEU A 71 -10.79 -0.41 4.31
C LEU A 71 -9.50 -0.03 3.58
N LEU A 72 -8.35 -0.47 4.12
CA LEU A 72 -7.04 -0.33 3.50
C LEU A 72 -6.78 -1.48 2.51
N ILE A 73 -6.52 -1.14 1.26
CA ILE A 73 -6.03 -2.04 0.21
C ILE A 73 -4.52 -1.77 0.02
N PRO A 74 -3.65 -2.73 0.35
CA PRO A 74 -2.20 -2.53 0.28
C PRO A 74 -1.71 -2.48 -1.18
N GLY A 75 -0.48 -2.02 -1.36
CA GLY A 75 0.26 -2.14 -2.62
C GLY A 75 0.78 -3.55 -2.89
N ASN A 76 1.76 -3.67 -3.79
CA ASN A 76 2.47 -4.90 -4.08
C ASN A 76 3.90 -4.83 -3.50
N PRO A 77 4.25 -5.61 -2.45
CA PRO A 77 3.53 -6.75 -1.89
C PRO A 77 2.30 -6.40 -1.06
N GLY A 78 1.22 -7.16 -1.24
CA GLY A 78 -0.01 -7.08 -0.43
C GLY A 78 0.08 -7.68 0.97
N VAL A 79 1.25 -7.54 1.62
CA VAL A 79 1.52 -7.98 2.99
C VAL A 79 1.10 -6.88 3.95
N ILE A 80 -0.03 -7.05 4.64
CA ILE A 80 -0.63 -6.00 5.48
C ILE A 80 0.16 -5.71 6.76
N ALA A 81 1.07 -6.59 7.18
CA ALA A 81 1.95 -6.35 8.32
C ALA A 81 2.79 -5.07 8.16
N PHE A 82 3.14 -4.67 6.93
CA PHE A 82 3.81 -3.39 6.67
C PHE A 82 3.01 -2.17 7.08
N TYR A 83 1.69 -2.26 7.21
CA TYR A 83 0.82 -1.11 7.47
C TYR A 83 0.39 -1.01 8.92
N LYS A 84 0.85 -1.89 9.82
CA LYS A 84 0.44 -1.88 11.23
C LYS A 84 0.59 -0.50 11.87
N ASP A 85 1.77 0.10 11.77
CA ASP A 85 2.08 1.39 12.40
C ASP A 85 1.17 2.51 11.84
N PHE A 86 0.83 2.43 10.55
CA PHE A 86 -0.12 3.34 9.90
C PHE A 86 -1.55 3.13 10.41
N LEU A 87 -2.02 1.89 10.54
CA LEU A 87 -3.38 1.56 11.01
C LEU A 87 -3.60 2.01 12.45
N GLU A 88 -2.64 1.72 13.34
CA GLU A 88 -2.70 2.13 14.76
C GLU A 88 -2.70 3.65 14.88
N SER A 89 -1.81 4.34 14.16
CA SER A 89 -1.77 5.81 14.11
C SER A 89 -3.07 6.40 13.55
N LEU A 90 -3.62 5.82 12.48
CA LEU A 90 -4.86 6.30 11.86
C LEU A 90 -6.04 6.14 12.81
N TYR A 91 -6.15 5.02 13.53
CA TYR A 91 -7.22 4.81 14.50
C TYR A 91 -7.17 5.82 15.65
N GLU A 92 -5.98 6.03 16.23
CA GLU A 92 -5.75 7.04 17.28
C GLU A 92 -6.14 8.43 16.76
N MET A 93 -5.67 8.77 15.56
CA MET A 93 -5.94 10.07 14.95
C MET A 93 -7.38 10.25 14.54
N LEU A 94 -8.16 9.19 14.28
CA LEU A 94 -9.60 9.29 14.03
C LEU A 94 -10.42 9.39 15.32
N GLY A 95 -9.83 9.09 16.48
CA GLY A 95 -10.49 9.22 17.78
C GLY A 95 -11.68 8.26 17.95
N GLY A 96 -11.57 7.04 17.41
CA GLY A 96 -12.59 6.00 17.56
C GLY A 96 -13.85 6.15 16.70
N ILE A 97 -13.94 7.14 15.81
CA ILE A 97 -15.12 7.32 14.94
C ILE A 97 -15.21 6.30 13.80
N ALA A 98 -14.19 5.46 13.61
CA ALA A 98 -14.12 4.50 12.52
C ALA A 98 -13.56 3.16 12.98
N SER A 99 -14.16 2.09 12.48
CA SER A 99 -13.47 0.80 12.45
C SER A 99 -12.52 0.78 11.26
N ILE A 100 -11.36 0.15 11.41
CA ILE A 100 -10.32 0.08 10.37
C ILE A 100 -9.98 -1.39 10.10
N THR A 101 -9.97 -1.76 8.83
CA THR A 101 -9.53 -3.08 8.36
C THR A 101 -8.49 -2.90 7.25
N ALA A 102 -7.37 -3.59 7.32
CA ALA A 102 -6.50 -3.82 6.17
C ALA A 102 -6.68 -5.25 5.66
N ILE A 103 -6.84 -5.39 4.35
CA ILE A 103 -7.07 -6.69 3.69
C ILE A 103 -5.84 -7.14 2.91
N SER A 104 -5.32 -8.34 3.21
CA SER A 104 -4.19 -8.89 2.45
C SER A 104 -4.58 -9.20 1.00
N HIS A 105 -3.59 -9.22 0.12
CA HIS A 105 -3.77 -9.88 -1.18
C HIS A 105 -3.87 -11.40 -0.99
N ILE A 106 -4.60 -12.08 -1.87
CA ILE A 106 -4.65 -13.55 -1.88
C ILE A 106 -3.22 -14.07 -2.08
N SER A 107 -2.83 -15.11 -1.34
CA SER A 107 -1.49 -15.70 -1.35
C SER A 107 -0.33 -14.79 -0.89
N HIS A 108 -0.63 -13.65 -0.23
CA HIS A 108 0.38 -12.79 0.40
C HIS A 108 0.42 -12.96 1.93
N THR A 109 -0.07 -14.10 2.43
CA THR A 109 -0.11 -14.43 3.87
C THR A 109 1.04 -15.36 4.25
N LYS A 110 1.38 -15.41 5.53
CA LYS A 110 2.55 -16.17 6.04
C LYS A 110 2.50 -17.66 5.69
N LYS A 111 1.31 -18.27 5.62
CA LYS A 111 1.13 -19.66 5.19
C LYS A 111 0.63 -19.69 3.75
N ASP A 112 1.09 -20.67 2.98
CA ASP A 112 0.55 -20.91 1.64
C ASP A 112 -0.76 -21.71 1.77
N TRP A 113 -1.89 -21.00 1.81
CA TRP A 113 -3.22 -21.62 1.86
C TRP A 113 -3.70 -22.08 0.49
N GLU A 114 -3.22 -21.43 -0.57
CA GLU A 114 -3.70 -21.62 -1.95
C GLU A 114 -2.78 -22.52 -2.78
N SER A 115 -1.89 -23.26 -2.12
CA SER A 115 -1.02 -24.28 -2.70
C SER A 115 -0.23 -23.78 -3.92
N GLY A 116 0.33 -22.57 -3.81
CA GLY A 116 1.15 -21.95 -4.85
C GLY A 116 0.37 -21.35 -6.02
N LYS A 117 -0.98 -21.28 -5.95
CA LYS A 117 -1.79 -20.59 -6.96
C LYS A 117 -1.37 -19.13 -7.07
N LEU A 118 -1.37 -18.64 -8.30
CA LEU A 118 -1.04 -17.26 -8.68
C LEU A 118 -2.31 -16.48 -8.98
N PHE A 119 -2.34 -15.22 -8.56
CA PHE A 119 -3.54 -14.37 -8.67
C PHE A 119 -3.22 -13.06 -9.41
N SER A 120 -3.98 -12.81 -10.46
CA SER A 120 -3.88 -11.61 -11.30
C SER A 120 -4.43 -10.36 -10.60
N LEU A 121 -4.12 -9.18 -11.15
CA LEU A 121 -4.70 -7.91 -10.71
C LEU A 121 -6.23 -7.95 -10.69
N GLN A 122 -6.87 -8.49 -11.73
CA GLN A 122 -8.34 -8.61 -11.80
C GLN A 122 -8.88 -9.53 -10.70
N GLU A 123 -8.29 -10.71 -10.48
CA GLU A 123 -8.70 -11.61 -9.39
C GLU A 123 -8.50 -10.96 -8.02
N GLN A 124 -7.43 -10.17 -7.86
CA GLN A 124 -7.23 -9.39 -6.65
C GLN A 124 -8.33 -8.32 -6.51
N ILE A 125 -8.74 -7.61 -7.55
CA ILE A 125 -9.84 -6.62 -7.49
C ILE A 125 -11.16 -7.28 -7.11
N ASP A 126 -11.52 -8.38 -7.78
CA ASP A 126 -12.76 -9.12 -7.54
C ASP A 126 -12.84 -9.58 -6.08
N HIS A 127 -11.72 -10.00 -5.51
CA HIS A 127 -11.62 -10.36 -4.10
C HIS A 127 -11.93 -9.19 -3.15
N LYS A 128 -11.58 -7.94 -3.47
CA LYS A 128 -11.85 -6.78 -2.57
C LYS A 128 -13.31 -6.36 -2.71
N VAL A 129 -13.85 -6.43 -3.92
CA VAL A 129 -15.28 -6.24 -4.18
C VAL A 129 -16.11 -7.27 -3.40
N ASN A 130 -15.73 -8.55 -3.48
CA ASN A 130 -16.43 -9.62 -2.77
C ASN A 130 -16.26 -9.49 -1.26
N PHE A 131 -15.10 -9.04 -0.76
CA PHE A 131 -14.95 -8.74 0.67
C PHE A 131 -15.97 -7.69 1.15
N ILE A 132 -16.15 -6.60 0.40
CA ILE A 132 -17.14 -5.58 0.77
C ILE A 132 -18.55 -6.18 0.75
N LYS A 133 -18.91 -6.95 -0.29
CA LYS A 133 -20.23 -7.56 -0.42
C LYS A 133 -20.51 -8.63 0.64
N ASP A 134 -19.51 -9.41 1.02
CA ASP A 134 -19.69 -10.55 1.92
C ASP A 134 -19.55 -10.14 3.39
N GLN A 135 -18.62 -9.23 3.70
CA GLN A 135 -18.22 -8.92 5.08
C GLN A 135 -18.69 -7.54 5.55
N LEU A 136 -18.93 -6.59 4.63
CA LEU A 136 -19.29 -5.20 4.98
C LEU A 136 -20.68 -4.78 4.50
N SER A 137 -21.41 -5.62 3.75
CA SER A 137 -22.75 -5.29 3.24
C SER A 137 -23.78 -5.05 4.34
N ASN A 138 -23.75 -5.86 5.39
CA ASN A 138 -24.66 -5.75 6.54
C ASN A 138 -24.29 -4.64 7.53
N SER A 139 -23.12 -4.01 7.36
CA SER A 139 -22.77 -2.83 8.15
C SER A 139 -23.71 -1.69 7.79
N GLU A 140 -24.21 -0.91 8.74
CA GLU A 140 -25.01 0.29 8.42
C GLU A 140 -24.13 1.48 8.04
N VAL A 141 -22.83 1.43 8.39
CA VAL A 141 -21.91 2.55 8.19
C VAL A 141 -21.29 2.54 6.79
N PRO A 142 -21.03 3.71 6.18
CA PRO A 142 -20.37 3.80 4.88
C PRO A 142 -18.91 3.35 4.93
N VAL A 143 -18.38 2.94 3.78
CA VAL A 143 -16.99 2.51 3.61
C VAL A 143 -16.14 3.60 2.96
N VAL A 144 -15.01 3.92 3.57
CA VAL A 144 -13.93 4.71 2.98
C VAL A 144 -12.82 3.77 2.55
N LEU A 145 -12.47 3.79 1.26
CA LEU A 145 -11.31 3.06 0.75
C LEU A 145 -10.05 3.88 0.92
N VAL A 146 -8.99 3.23 1.38
CA VAL A 146 -7.63 3.76 1.32
C VAL A 146 -6.80 2.78 0.50
N GLY A 147 -6.28 3.20 -0.64
CA GLY A 147 -5.47 2.34 -1.50
C GLY A 147 -4.05 2.87 -1.60
N HIS A 148 -3.04 2.01 -1.44
CA HIS A 148 -1.63 2.39 -1.61
C HIS A 148 -1.02 1.76 -2.88
N SER A 149 -0.27 2.53 -3.67
CA SER A 149 0.42 2.01 -4.87
C SER A 149 -0.57 1.37 -5.84
N ILE A 150 -0.37 0.12 -6.27
CA ILE A 150 -1.37 -0.62 -7.05
C ILE A 150 -2.71 -0.79 -6.31
N GLY A 151 -2.68 -0.83 -4.98
CA GLY A 151 -3.88 -0.83 -4.14
C GLY A 151 -4.76 0.40 -4.36
N ALA A 152 -4.20 1.53 -4.82
CA ALA A 152 -4.97 2.71 -5.24
C ALA A 152 -5.80 2.43 -6.50
N TYR A 153 -5.22 1.77 -7.51
CA TYR A 153 -5.96 1.32 -8.68
C TYR A 153 -7.06 0.34 -8.28
N MET A 154 -6.73 -0.67 -7.45
CA MET A 154 -7.72 -1.62 -6.93
C MET A 154 -8.85 -0.92 -6.14
N ALA A 155 -8.54 0.13 -5.38
CA ALA A 155 -9.53 0.90 -4.63
C ALA A 155 -10.49 1.68 -5.56
N ILE A 156 -9.97 2.31 -6.61
CA ILE A 156 -10.79 3.01 -7.62
C ILE A 156 -11.71 2.03 -8.35
N GLU A 157 -11.17 0.87 -8.74
CA GLU A 157 -11.93 -0.21 -9.37
C GLU A 157 -12.98 -0.82 -8.43
N THR A 158 -12.69 -0.87 -7.14
CA THR A 158 -13.64 -1.32 -6.11
C THR A 158 -14.74 -0.27 -5.90
N LEU A 159 -14.39 1.03 -5.82
CA LEU A 159 -15.36 2.12 -5.78
C LEU A 159 -16.33 2.04 -6.96
N ARG A 160 -15.83 1.82 -8.18
CA ARG A 160 -16.66 1.68 -9.40
C ARG A 160 -17.74 0.61 -9.24
N ARG A 161 -17.42 -0.52 -8.60
CA ARG A 161 -18.29 -1.70 -8.45
C ARG A 161 -19.10 -1.70 -7.14
N CYS A 162 -18.86 -0.77 -6.23
CA CYS A 162 -19.46 -0.74 -4.88
C CYS A 162 -19.94 0.68 -4.49
N GLN A 163 -20.42 1.47 -5.45
CA GLN A 163 -20.77 2.89 -5.25
C GLN A 163 -21.86 3.14 -4.20
N GLU A 164 -22.73 2.16 -3.94
CA GLU A 164 -23.78 2.26 -2.91
C GLU A 164 -23.19 2.20 -1.49
N LYS A 165 -22.08 1.47 -1.32
CA LYS A 165 -21.45 1.22 -0.01
C LYS A 165 -20.23 2.10 0.23
N VAL A 166 -19.47 2.37 -0.83
CA VAL A 166 -18.23 3.13 -0.79
C VAL A 166 -18.51 4.59 -1.12
N ASN A 167 -18.28 5.49 -0.16
CA ASN A 167 -18.55 6.92 -0.31
C ASN A 167 -17.31 7.75 -0.66
N TYR A 168 -16.11 7.25 -0.33
CA TYR A 168 -14.87 8.00 -0.49
C TYR A 168 -13.67 7.07 -0.71
N CYS A 169 -12.74 7.49 -1.54
CA CYS A 169 -11.55 6.75 -1.92
C CYS A 169 -10.31 7.66 -1.85
N ILE A 170 -9.36 7.30 -1.01
CA ILE A 170 -8.09 7.99 -0.82
C ILE A 170 -6.98 7.12 -1.44
N ALA A 171 -6.40 7.61 -2.53
CA ALA A 171 -5.36 6.94 -3.30
C ALA A 171 -3.98 7.51 -2.93
N LEU A 172 -3.22 6.73 -2.17
CA LEU A 172 -1.89 7.07 -1.63
C LEU A 172 -0.80 6.55 -2.56
N TYR A 173 0.12 7.43 -2.98
CA TYR A 173 1.25 7.13 -3.86
C TYR A 173 0.82 6.24 -5.05
N PRO A 174 -0.17 6.69 -5.84
CA PRO A 174 -0.93 5.81 -6.73
C PRO A 174 -0.11 5.30 -7.91
N PHE A 175 -0.24 4.01 -8.24
CA PHE A 175 0.25 3.45 -9.50
C PHE A 175 -0.95 3.15 -10.40
N LEU A 176 -1.28 4.07 -11.32
CA LEU A 176 -2.40 3.89 -12.27
C LEU A 176 -1.97 4.00 -13.75
N MET A 177 -0.69 4.23 -14.04
CA MET A 177 -0.17 4.29 -15.41
C MET A 177 1.34 4.02 -15.40
N LEU A 178 1.85 3.42 -16.46
CA LEU A 178 3.28 3.17 -16.61
C LEU A 178 4.11 4.46 -16.69
N ASN A 179 5.31 4.39 -16.12
CA ASN A 179 6.32 5.43 -16.25
C ASN A 179 7.41 4.95 -17.24
N PRO A 180 7.35 5.33 -18.52
CA PRO A 180 8.31 4.87 -19.52
C PRO A 180 9.74 5.37 -19.26
N GLU A 181 9.91 6.40 -18.42
CA GLU A 181 11.22 6.94 -18.05
C GLU A 181 11.85 6.16 -16.87
N SER A 182 11.10 5.27 -16.21
CA SER A 182 11.59 4.48 -15.10
C SER A 182 12.31 3.21 -15.56
N LEU A 183 13.64 3.24 -15.51
CA LEU A 183 14.49 2.05 -15.71
C LEU A 183 14.08 0.89 -14.79
N TRP A 184 13.63 1.19 -13.57
CA TRP A 184 13.20 0.19 -12.61
C TRP A 184 11.92 -0.50 -13.06
N GLN A 185 10.89 0.24 -13.49
CA GLN A 185 9.68 -0.36 -14.03
C GLN A 185 10.01 -1.29 -15.20
N SER A 186 10.87 -0.87 -16.14
CA SER A 186 11.28 -1.72 -17.27
C SER A 186 12.02 -2.99 -16.86
N ILE A 187 12.86 -2.95 -15.82
CA ILE A 187 13.55 -4.14 -15.30
C ILE A 187 12.54 -5.11 -14.68
N ILE A 188 11.61 -4.59 -13.88
CA ILE A 188 10.61 -5.40 -13.17
C ILE A 188 9.62 -6.01 -14.16
N GLU A 189 9.18 -5.26 -15.16
CA GLU A 189 8.32 -5.74 -16.25
C GLU A 189 8.99 -6.95 -16.95
N LYS A 190 10.27 -6.84 -17.32
CA LYS A 190 11.01 -7.94 -17.97
C LYS A 190 11.15 -9.17 -17.07
N ILE A 191 11.46 -8.97 -15.79
CA ILE A 191 11.59 -10.06 -14.81
C ILE A 191 10.25 -10.77 -14.61
N SER A 192 9.19 -9.99 -14.38
CA SER A 192 7.86 -10.49 -14.06
C SER A 192 7.19 -11.16 -15.27
N ALA A 193 7.46 -10.69 -16.50
CA ALA A 193 7.01 -11.32 -17.74
C ALA A 193 7.70 -12.67 -18.01
N SER A 194 8.89 -12.92 -17.46
CA SER A 194 9.61 -14.17 -17.63
C SER A 194 9.30 -15.15 -16.51
N MET A 195 8.58 -16.24 -16.84
CA MET A 195 8.25 -17.30 -15.89
C MET A 195 9.51 -17.92 -15.25
N ILE A 196 10.55 -18.17 -16.05
CA ILE A 196 11.80 -18.79 -15.59
C ILE A 196 12.52 -17.85 -14.62
N LEU A 197 12.72 -16.58 -15.00
CA LEU A 197 13.39 -15.61 -14.13
C LEU A 197 12.63 -15.43 -12.83
N SER A 198 11.30 -15.28 -12.90
CA SER A 198 10.46 -15.13 -11.72
C SER A 198 10.55 -16.33 -10.78
N MET A 199 10.62 -17.56 -11.30
CA MET A 199 10.82 -18.76 -10.48
C MET A 199 12.21 -18.81 -9.84
N LEU A 200 13.27 -18.56 -10.62
CA LEU A 200 14.66 -18.58 -10.13
C LEU A 200 14.88 -17.55 -9.01
N ILE A 201 14.37 -16.33 -9.22
CA ILE A 201 14.41 -15.25 -8.25
C ILE A 201 13.63 -15.62 -6.99
N SER A 202 12.41 -16.14 -7.14
CA SER A 202 11.58 -16.54 -5.99
C SER A 202 12.24 -17.65 -5.18
N TYR A 203 12.86 -18.63 -5.85
CA TYR A 203 13.62 -19.69 -5.20
C TYR A 203 14.85 -19.13 -4.47
N THR A 204 15.59 -18.22 -5.10
CA THR A 204 16.77 -17.60 -4.50
C THR A 204 16.42 -16.84 -3.22
N VAL A 205 15.34 -16.05 -3.24
CA VAL A 205 14.86 -15.35 -2.05
C VAL A 205 14.33 -16.32 -0.99
N ALA A 206 13.70 -17.43 -1.40
CA ALA A 206 13.27 -18.48 -0.48
C ALA A 206 14.43 -19.14 0.26
N LEU A 207 15.58 -19.33 -0.41
CA LEU A 207 16.80 -19.81 0.23
C LEU A 207 17.33 -18.83 1.28
N LEU A 208 17.20 -17.51 1.06
CA LEU A 208 17.55 -16.52 2.09
C LEU A 208 16.67 -16.70 3.34
N GLY A 209 15.41 -17.10 3.17
CA GLY A 209 14.49 -17.40 4.27
C GLY A 209 14.92 -18.54 5.20
N LEU A 210 15.93 -19.34 4.82
CA LEU A 210 16.53 -20.38 5.66
C LEU A 210 17.57 -19.82 6.64
N LEU A 211 18.04 -18.59 6.43
CA LEU A 211 19.02 -17.95 7.31
C LEU A 211 18.39 -17.60 8.68
N PRO A 212 19.19 -17.57 9.77
CA PRO A 212 18.70 -17.10 11.06
C PRO A 212 18.09 -15.69 10.97
N ARG A 213 17.01 -15.43 11.73
CA ARG A 213 16.31 -14.14 11.72
C ARG A 213 17.22 -12.95 12.02
N SER A 214 18.20 -13.13 12.89
CA SER A 214 19.20 -12.10 13.21
C SER A 214 20.03 -11.71 11.98
N VAL A 215 20.43 -12.68 11.16
CA VAL A 215 21.20 -12.44 9.93
C VAL A 215 20.35 -11.72 8.90
N LEU A 216 19.12 -12.19 8.66
CA LEU A 216 18.18 -11.53 7.75
C LEU A 216 17.94 -10.07 8.16
N ARG A 217 17.68 -9.84 9.46
CA ARG A 217 17.51 -8.47 9.99
C ARG A 217 18.73 -7.58 9.70
N GLN A 218 19.95 -8.10 9.89
CA GLN A 218 21.15 -7.32 9.60
C GLN A 218 21.32 -7.04 8.10
N VAL A 219 21.00 -8.01 7.23
CA VAL A 219 21.00 -7.78 5.78
C VAL A 219 20.03 -6.66 5.42
N ILE A 220 18.80 -6.70 5.93
CA ILE A 220 17.80 -5.64 5.69
C ILE A 220 18.32 -4.28 6.13
N LEU A 221 18.81 -4.18 7.37
CA LEU A 221 19.31 -2.91 7.91
C LEU A 221 20.50 -2.36 7.13
N THR A 222 21.39 -3.23 6.65
CA THR A 222 22.58 -2.82 5.88
C THR A 222 22.21 -2.32 4.49
N LEU A 223 21.16 -2.88 3.88
CA LEU A 223 20.71 -2.52 2.53
C LEU A 223 19.84 -1.25 2.50
N ASN A 224 19.25 -0.87 3.62
CA ASN A 224 18.34 0.28 3.70
C ASN A 224 19.08 1.54 4.15
N THR A 225 18.90 2.63 3.41
CA THR A 225 19.50 3.94 3.72
C THR A 225 18.66 4.73 4.73
N ARG A 226 17.39 4.37 4.90
CA ARG A 226 16.44 5.00 5.84
C ARG A 226 16.11 4.03 6.99
N PRO A 227 15.87 4.54 8.21
CA PRO A 227 15.46 3.71 9.33
C PRO A 227 14.07 3.11 9.07
N LEU A 228 14.01 1.79 8.98
CA LEU A 228 12.77 1.04 8.89
C LEU A 228 12.16 0.84 10.28
N SER A 229 10.84 0.71 10.36
CA SER A 229 10.19 0.31 11.60
C SER A 229 10.46 -1.18 11.90
N ASP A 230 10.43 -1.55 13.19
CA ASP A 230 10.61 -2.95 13.58
C ASP A 230 9.51 -3.85 12.99
N THR A 231 8.30 -3.33 12.83
CA THR A 231 7.21 -4.06 12.16
C THR A 231 7.53 -4.35 10.69
N ALA A 232 8.03 -3.35 9.96
CA ALA A 232 8.41 -3.52 8.56
C ALA A 232 9.56 -4.53 8.40
N ILE A 233 10.55 -4.47 9.30
CA ILE A 233 11.66 -5.43 9.33
C ILE A 233 11.14 -6.85 9.58
N GLU A 234 10.23 -7.06 10.54
CA GLU A 234 9.68 -8.39 10.83
C GLU A 234 8.81 -8.92 9.69
N ALA A 235 7.99 -8.07 9.06
CA ALA A 235 7.20 -8.43 7.89
C ALA A 235 8.11 -8.88 6.73
N ALA A 236 9.19 -8.15 6.48
CA ALA A 236 10.15 -8.46 5.44
C ALA A 236 10.92 -9.77 5.75
N CYS A 237 11.38 -9.96 6.99
CA CYS A 237 12.08 -11.17 7.44
C CYS A 237 11.21 -12.43 7.41
N SER A 238 9.90 -12.29 7.66
CA SER A 238 9.02 -13.45 7.90
C SER A 238 8.11 -13.80 6.74
N GLN A 239 7.77 -12.83 5.87
CA GLN A 239 6.84 -13.02 4.76
C GLN A 239 7.52 -12.88 3.41
N LEU A 240 8.27 -11.81 3.15
CA LEU A 240 8.85 -11.57 1.80
C LEU A 240 9.88 -12.62 1.37
N VAL A 241 10.48 -13.32 2.32
CA VAL A 241 11.38 -14.45 2.05
C VAL A 241 10.65 -15.73 1.63
N LYS A 242 9.31 -15.73 1.50
CA LYS A 242 8.54 -16.93 1.15
C LYS A 242 8.35 -17.04 -0.35
N TYR A 243 8.61 -18.23 -0.88
CA TYR A 243 8.49 -18.54 -2.31
C TYR A 243 7.12 -18.16 -2.88
N HIS A 244 6.03 -18.61 -2.25
CA HIS A 244 4.67 -18.40 -2.78
C HIS A 244 4.27 -16.92 -2.79
N ILE A 245 4.73 -16.14 -1.81
CA ILE A 245 4.49 -14.69 -1.74
C ILE A 245 5.24 -14.00 -2.87
N LEU A 246 6.54 -14.26 -3.03
CA LEU A 246 7.31 -13.59 -4.08
C LEU A 246 6.86 -14.02 -5.50
N ARG A 247 6.42 -15.27 -5.67
CA ARG A 247 5.80 -15.70 -6.91
C ARG A 247 4.52 -14.92 -7.23
N ASN A 248 3.67 -14.69 -6.24
CA ASN A 248 2.46 -13.88 -6.41
C ASN A 248 2.76 -12.40 -6.60
N VAL A 249 3.75 -11.84 -5.89
CA VAL A 249 4.23 -10.45 -6.09
C VAL A 249 4.64 -10.23 -7.55
N LEU A 250 5.48 -11.12 -8.10
CA LEU A 250 5.95 -11.00 -9.48
C LEU A 250 4.84 -11.28 -10.50
N PHE A 251 3.96 -12.24 -10.23
CA PHE A 251 2.82 -12.51 -11.13
C PHE A 251 1.83 -11.34 -11.15
N LEU A 252 1.52 -10.78 -9.98
CA LEU A 252 0.69 -9.60 -9.85
C LEU A 252 1.32 -8.43 -10.62
N ALA A 253 2.61 -8.14 -10.41
CA ALA A 253 3.34 -7.11 -11.15
C ALA A 253 3.24 -7.28 -12.68
N MET A 254 3.39 -8.51 -13.19
CA MET A 254 3.24 -8.78 -14.62
C MET A 254 1.83 -8.44 -15.14
N THR A 255 0.78 -8.70 -14.35
CA THR A 255 -0.59 -8.29 -14.70
C THR A 255 -0.84 -6.79 -14.52
N GLU A 256 -0.18 -6.15 -13.55
CA GLU A 256 -0.20 -4.68 -13.39
C GLU A 256 0.35 -3.98 -14.62
N PHE A 257 1.53 -4.42 -15.11
CA PHE A 257 2.15 -3.82 -16.29
C PHE A 257 1.30 -3.96 -17.56
N LYS A 258 0.58 -5.07 -17.69
CA LYS A 258 -0.37 -5.27 -18.81
C LYS A 258 -1.56 -4.32 -18.71
N GLU A 259 -2.22 -4.28 -17.56
CA GLU A 259 -3.43 -3.48 -17.36
C GLU A 259 -3.13 -1.97 -17.43
N LEU A 260 -2.09 -1.51 -16.74
CA LEU A 260 -1.77 -0.08 -16.62
C LEU A 260 -1.07 0.49 -17.86
N SER A 261 -0.91 -0.31 -18.91
CA SER A 261 -0.54 0.18 -20.24
C SER A 261 -1.67 0.95 -20.93
N GLU A 262 -2.91 0.73 -20.47
CA GLU A 262 -4.09 1.43 -20.96
C GLU A 262 -4.25 2.80 -20.29
N THR A 263 -4.93 3.72 -20.98
CA THR A 263 -5.26 5.03 -20.41
C THR A 263 -6.28 4.91 -19.28
N PRO A 264 -6.10 5.63 -18.15
CA PRO A 264 -7.09 5.70 -17.10
C PRO A 264 -8.46 6.15 -17.63
N ASP A 265 -9.53 5.62 -17.04
CA ASP A 265 -10.91 6.02 -17.34
C ASP A 265 -11.20 7.42 -16.76
N TRP A 266 -10.89 8.43 -17.55
CA TRP A 266 -11.09 9.83 -17.19
C TRP A 266 -12.57 10.21 -17.02
N SER A 267 -13.49 9.51 -17.71
CA SER A 267 -14.93 9.70 -17.55
C SER A 267 -15.36 9.34 -16.14
N PHE A 268 -15.00 8.12 -15.71
CA PHE A 268 -15.31 7.65 -14.36
C PHE A 268 -14.71 8.56 -13.28
N MET A 269 -13.46 8.99 -13.45
CA MET A 269 -12.81 9.90 -12.50
C MET A 269 -13.49 11.27 -12.43
N ARG A 270 -13.97 11.83 -13.55
CA ARG A 270 -14.74 13.09 -13.54
C ARG A 270 -16.08 12.94 -12.84
N GLU A 271 -16.81 11.87 -13.14
CA GLU A 271 -18.12 11.60 -12.52
C GLU A 271 -18.01 11.37 -11.01
N ASN A 272 -16.85 10.92 -10.52
CA ASN A 272 -16.59 10.61 -9.12
C ASN A 272 -15.52 11.51 -8.48
N GLN A 273 -15.25 12.69 -9.05
CA GLN A 273 -14.15 13.56 -8.61
C GLN A 273 -14.27 14.01 -7.15
N ASP A 274 -15.49 14.17 -6.63
CA ASP A 274 -15.75 14.53 -5.23
C ASP A 274 -15.56 13.36 -4.27
N LYS A 275 -15.52 12.12 -4.79
CA LYS A 275 -15.32 10.89 -4.02
C LYS A 275 -13.87 10.41 -4.03
N ILE A 276 -13.00 10.97 -4.86
CA ILE A 276 -11.63 10.48 -5.05
C ILE A 276 -10.64 11.57 -4.65
N THR A 277 -9.60 11.20 -3.92
CA THR A 277 -8.50 12.09 -3.58
C THR A 277 -7.17 11.37 -3.71
N PHE A 278 -6.16 12.07 -4.22
CA PHE A 278 -4.83 11.53 -4.39
C PHE A 278 -3.78 12.24 -3.53
N LEU A 279 -2.87 11.45 -2.98
CA LEU A 279 -1.62 11.90 -2.40
C LEU A 279 -0.46 11.34 -3.23
N PHE A 280 0.34 12.21 -3.83
CA PHE A 280 1.54 11.85 -4.58
C PHE A 280 2.81 12.09 -3.77
N GLY A 281 3.87 11.31 -4.03
CA GLY A 281 5.20 11.55 -3.48
C GLY A 281 6.08 12.36 -4.43
N HIS A 282 7.10 13.03 -3.89
CA HIS A 282 8.19 13.58 -4.70
C HIS A 282 9.09 12.44 -5.22
N ASP A 283 9.54 12.51 -6.47
CA ASP A 283 10.38 11.50 -7.14
C ASP A 283 9.88 10.05 -7.04
N ASP A 284 8.55 9.88 -6.99
CA ASP A 284 7.94 8.56 -6.99
C ASP A 284 7.87 8.00 -8.42
N HIS A 285 8.64 6.96 -8.70
CA HIS A 285 8.62 6.36 -10.03
C HIS A 285 7.38 5.50 -10.30
N TRP A 286 6.63 5.09 -9.26
CA TRP A 286 5.36 4.36 -9.39
C TRP A 286 4.19 5.31 -9.63
N GLY A 287 4.16 6.44 -8.93
CA GLY A 287 3.22 7.53 -9.14
C GLY A 287 3.95 8.82 -9.54
N PRO A 288 4.47 8.94 -10.78
CA PRO A 288 5.25 10.11 -11.18
C PRO A 288 4.40 11.39 -11.18
N LEU A 289 5.00 12.55 -10.89
CA LEU A 289 4.29 13.84 -10.91
C LEU A 289 3.71 14.20 -12.29
N LYS A 290 4.24 13.62 -13.38
CA LYS A 290 3.60 13.69 -14.70
C LYS A 290 2.16 13.18 -14.66
N MET A 291 1.90 12.14 -13.87
CA MET A 291 0.56 11.61 -13.66
C MET A 291 -0.32 12.58 -12.86
N PHE A 292 0.23 13.20 -11.81
CA PHE A 292 -0.43 14.27 -11.08
C PHE A 292 -0.87 15.40 -12.04
N GLU A 293 0.03 15.84 -12.92
CA GLU A 293 -0.26 16.89 -13.91
C GLU A 293 -1.35 16.48 -14.89
N GLU A 294 -1.30 15.24 -15.39
CA GLU A 294 -2.33 14.73 -16.30
C GLU A 294 -3.70 14.63 -15.62
N ILE A 295 -3.77 14.14 -14.38
CA ILE A 295 -5.02 14.11 -13.61
C ILE A 295 -5.53 15.54 -13.40
N SER A 296 -4.67 16.48 -13.01
CA SER A 296 -5.05 17.89 -12.80
C SER A 296 -5.62 18.54 -14.07
N LYS A 297 -5.12 18.17 -15.25
CA LYS A 297 -5.63 18.68 -16.54
C LYS A 297 -6.94 18.00 -16.96
N ARG A 298 -7.03 16.67 -16.79
CA ARG A 298 -8.16 15.85 -17.27
C ARG A 298 -9.37 15.87 -16.35
N VAL A 299 -9.15 16.11 -15.06
CA VAL A 299 -10.16 16.09 -13.99
C VAL A 299 -9.92 17.25 -13.00
N PRO A 300 -10.13 18.52 -13.39
CA PRO A 300 -9.72 19.66 -12.58
C PRO A 300 -10.35 19.76 -11.18
N GLY A 301 -11.51 19.14 -10.95
CA GLY A 301 -12.19 19.16 -9.66
C GLY A 301 -11.72 18.09 -8.67
N ILE A 302 -10.86 17.16 -9.08
CA ILE A 302 -10.39 16.09 -8.19
C ILE A 302 -9.36 16.61 -7.20
N SER A 303 -9.46 16.18 -5.94
CA SER A 303 -8.53 16.64 -4.91
C SER A 303 -7.17 15.98 -5.08
N LEU A 304 -6.13 16.80 -5.21
CA LEU A 304 -4.75 16.39 -5.43
C LEU A 304 -3.84 16.99 -4.35
N SER A 305 -2.94 16.19 -3.80
CA SER A 305 -1.93 16.61 -2.82
C SER A 305 -0.57 16.00 -3.15
N ILE A 306 0.49 16.69 -2.73
CA ILE A 306 1.88 16.22 -2.85
C ILE A 306 2.49 16.19 -1.45
N GLU A 307 3.12 15.08 -1.11
CA GLU A 307 3.91 14.92 0.11
C GLU A 307 5.19 15.78 0.05
N ARG A 308 5.48 16.53 1.12
CA ARG A 308 6.55 17.53 1.15
C ARG A 308 7.50 17.41 2.36
N GLU A 309 7.31 16.44 3.23
CA GLU A 309 8.15 16.17 4.40
C GLU A 309 9.19 15.05 4.16
N GLY A 310 9.24 14.50 2.94
CA GLY A 310 10.26 13.55 2.49
C GLY A 310 9.88 12.09 2.69
N HIS A 311 8.61 11.81 3.01
CA HIS A 311 8.07 10.46 3.08
C HIS A 311 7.85 9.88 1.67
N THR A 312 8.54 8.77 1.39
CA THR A 312 8.58 8.13 0.06
C THR A 312 7.43 7.16 -0.15
N HIS A 313 7.34 6.59 -1.36
CA HIS A 313 6.37 5.55 -1.75
C HIS A 313 6.19 4.46 -0.68
N ASN A 314 7.29 4.00 -0.07
CA ASN A 314 7.26 3.02 1.00
C ASN A 314 7.00 3.60 2.40
N PHE A 315 6.14 4.62 2.53
CA PHE A 315 5.88 5.33 3.79
C PHE A 315 5.57 4.38 4.96
N SER A 316 4.82 3.30 4.66
CA SER A 316 4.39 2.27 5.60
C SER A 316 5.57 1.50 6.23
N CYS A 317 6.73 1.49 5.57
CA CYS A 317 7.92 0.81 6.08
C CYS A 317 8.66 1.60 7.16
N THR A 318 8.22 2.83 7.47
CA THR A 318 8.82 3.70 8.49
C THR A 318 7.76 4.17 9.46
N GLU A 319 8.11 4.33 10.74
CA GLU A 319 7.18 4.84 11.75
C GLU A 319 6.77 6.29 11.42
N ALA A 320 7.75 7.15 11.09
CA ALA A 320 7.50 8.55 10.76
C ALA A 320 6.57 8.71 9.54
N GLY A 321 6.83 7.97 8.45
CA GLY A 321 5.97 8.00 7.27
C GLY A 321 4.57 7.46 7.55
N SER A 322 4.47 6.38 8.33
CA SER A 322 3.18 5.82 8.76
C SER A 322 2.35 6.82 9.54
N VAL A 323 2.96 7.50 10.53
CA VAL A 323 2.29 8.52 11.35
C VAL A 323 1.86 9.72 10.50
N TRP A 324 2.74 10.23 9.64
CA TRP A 324 2.43 11.41 8.81
C TRP A 324 1.29 11.13 7.83
N VAL A 325 1.35 9.99 7.11
CA VAL A 325 0.30 9.64 6.15
C VAL A 325 -1.01 9.32 6.87
N ALA A 326 -0.98 8.71 8.06
CA ALA A 326 -2.16 8.53 8.89
C ALA A 326 -2.81 9.88 9.26
N GLN A 327 -2.02 10.88 9.60
CA GLN A 327 -2.52 12.22 9.91
C GLN A 327 -3.18 12.88 8.69
N HIS A 328 -2.53 12.76 7.53
CA HIS A 328 -3.08 13.24 6.28
C HIS A 328 -4.44 12.58 5.96
N VAL A 329 -4.51 11.25 6.02
CA VAL A 329 -5.73 10.47 5.78
C VAL A 329 -6.84 10.82 6.79
N ALA A 330 -6.52 10.92 8.08
CA ALA A 330 -7.48 11.31 9.11
C ALA A 330 -8.06 12.71 8.85
N SER A 331 -7.23 13.65 8.37
CA SER A 331 -7.69 15.00 8.01
C SER A 331 -8.66 15.00 6.82
N LEU A 332 -8.42 14.13 5.83
CA LEU A 332 -9.30 13.97 4.66
C LEU A 332 -10.64 13.37 5.05
N ILE A 333 -10.62 12.30 5.85
CA ILE A 333 -11.84 11.64 6.33
C ILE A 333 -12.71 12.62 7.14
N ARG A 334 -12.11 13.40 8.04
CA ARG A 334 -12.86 14.40 8.83
C ARG A 334 -13.50 15.47 7.96
N ARG A 335 -12.78 15.98 6.96
CA ARG A 335 -13.32 16.97 6.01
C ARG A 335 -14.49 16.40 5.22
N ASN A 336 -14.37 15.17 4.73
CA ASN A 336 -15.42 14.49 3.99
C ASN A 336 -16.69 14.29 4.85
N LEU A 337 -16.55 13.88 6.11
CA LEU A 337 -17.69 13.75 7.03
C LEU A 337 -18.40 15.08 7.30
N GLN A 338 -17.65 16.18 7.40
CA GLN A 338 -18.21 17.51 7.61
C GLN A 338 -19.00 17.97 6.39
N SER A 339 -18.51 17.71 5.17
CA SER A 339 -19.23 18.04 3.94
C SER A 339 -20.49 17.21 3.72
N SER A 340 -20.55 15.96 4.20
CA SER A 340 -21.74 15.11 4.09
C SER A 340 -22.82 15.40 5.14
N SER A 341 -22.52 16.22 6.15
CA SER A 341 -23.46 16.61 7.21
C SER A 341 -24.16 17.95 6.92
N GLN A 342 -23.82 18.61 5.80
CA GLN A 342 -24.46 19.80 5.26
C GLN A 342 -25.35 19.40 4.09
#